data_AF-A0A5N6Y007-F1
#
_entry.id   AF-A0A5N6Y007-F1
#
_cell.length_a   1.000
_cell.length_b   1.000
_cell.length_c   1.000
_cell.angle_alpha   90.00
_cell.angle_beta   90.00
_cell.angle_gamma   90.00
#
_symmetry.space_group_name_H-M   'P 1'
#
loop_
_entity.id
_entity.type
_entity.pdbx_description
1 polymer ?
#
loop_
_entity_poly.entity_id
_entity_poly.type
_entity_poly.pdbx_seq_one_letter_code
_entity_poly.pdbx_strand_id
1 'polypeptide(L)'
;MYNVNNSVVSGVRTKNLFSHQDEPWHAKYIQPIKNHYSVTRVQELEPSVNITINLFLEKLREKFVSTGNTCDMSEYINYFTWDTMSQLSYSQSIGMLEAGNGRFGIQEVSTKLLDYFASVCQIPMLDLLLDNTPMYRLGPLSFRWSVKFSAEEYQKRLTEGKQSHNGIEDFLD
;
A
#
# COMPACT_ATOMS: atom_id res chain seq x y z
N MET A 1 20.03 -19.92 -5.68
CA MET A 1 19.79 -18.56 -6.22
C MET A 1 19.34 -17.67 -5.06
N TYR A 2 19.90 -16.47 -4.95
CA TYR A 2 19.52 -15.50 -3.91
C TYR A 2 18.10 -14.97 -4.19
N ASN A 3 17.28 -14.82 -3.15
CA ASN A 3 15.92 -14.29 -3.25
C ASN A 3 15.93 -12.90 -2.61
N VAL A 4 15.62 -11.89 -3.41
CA VAL A 4 15.60 -10.48 -3.02
C VAL A 4 14.34 -10.20 -2.20
N ASN A 5 14.42 -9.37 -1.15
CA ASN A 5 13.24 -8.86 -0.44
C ASN A 5 12.34 -9.97 0.14
N ASN A 6 12.92 -10.91 0.90
CA ASN A 6 12.12 -11.89 1.65
C ASN A 6 11.50 -11.22 2.87
N SER A 7 10.34 -11.69 3.29
CA SER A 7 9.77 -11.30 4.58
C SER A 7 10.21 -12.27 5.68
N VAL A 8 10.49 -11.77 6.88
CA VAL A 8 10.72 -12.61 8.06
C VAL A 8 9.42 -12.73 8.84
N VAL A 9 8.88 -13.95 8.91
CA VAL A 9 7.67 -14.27 9.67
C VAL A 9 8.07 -15.24 10.77
N SER A 10 7.89 -14.85 12.03
CA SER A 10 8.22 -15.69 13.19
C SER A 10 9.67 -16.21 13.20
N GLY A 11 10.62 -15.37 12.77
CA GLY A 11 12.04 -15.73 12.69
C GLY A 11 12.43 -16.59 11.48
N VAL A 12 11.47 -17.00 10.65
CA VAL A 12 11.69 -17.77 9.43
C VAL A 12 11.61 -16.85 8.21
N ARG A 13 12.56 -17.03 7.28
CA ARG A 13 12.54 -16.33 6.00
C ARG A 13 11.50 -16.96 5.08
N THR A 14 10.51 -16.18 4.71
CA THR A 14 9.41 -16.59 3.85
C THR A 14 9.46 -15.81 2.55
N LYS A 15 9.37 -16.52 1.43
CA LYS A 15 9.26 -15.89 0.12
C LYS A 15 7.86 -15.28 -0.03
N ASN A 16 7.81 -14.04 -0.45
CA ASN A 16 6.59 -13.32 -0.82
C ASN A 16 6.39 -13.33 -2.34
N LEU A 17 5.29 -12.72 -2.79
CA LEU A 17 4.92 -12.62 -4.21
C LEU A 17 6.04 -12.05 -5.10
N PHE A 18 6.86 -11.13 -4.60
CA PHE A 18 7.94 -10.48 -5.37
C PHE A 18 9.25 -11.26 -5.39
N SER A 19 9.45 -12.15 -4.42
CA SER A 19 10.71 -12.88 -4.19
C SER A 19 10.65 -14.34 -4.61
N HIS A 20 9.45 -14.86 -4.90
CA HIS A 20 9.25 -16.23 -5.36
C HIS A 20 9.72 -16.40 -6.81
N GLN A 21 10.55 -17.41 -7.08
CA GLN A 21 11.13 -17.68 -8.41
C GLN A 21 10.45 -18.83 -9.16
N ASP A 22 9.56 -19.57 -8.49
CA ASP A 22 8.75 -20.63 -9.09
C ASP A 22 7.62 -20.01 -9.92
N GLU A 23 7.65 -20.23 -11.23
CA GLU A 23 6.72 -19.66 -12.19
C GLU A 23 5.28 -20.21 -12.04
N PRO A 24 5.04 -21.54 -11.98
CA PRO A 24 3.73 -22.08 -11.61
C PRO A 24 3.14 -21.50 -10.32
N TRP A 25 3.96 -21.37 -9.28
CA TRP A 25 3.54 -20.73 -8.03
C TRP A 25 3.18 -19.26 -8.28
N HIS A 26 4.09 -18.48 -8.88
CA HIS A 26 3.89 -17.05 -9.09
C HIS A 26 2.66 -16.79 -9.97
N ALA A 27 2.46 -17.55 -11.05
CA ALA A 27 1.30 -17.47 -11.92
C ALA A 27 -0.01 -17.67 -11.16
N LYS A 28 -0.07 -18.64 -10.23
CA LYS A 28 -1.24 -18.89 -9.40
C LYS A 28 -1.55 -17.73 -8.45
N TYR A 29 -0.55 -17.18 -7.77
CA TYR A 29 -0.78 -16.15 -6.74
C TYR A 29 -0.90 -14.73 -7.30
N ILE A 30 -0.32 -14.43 -8.47
CA ILE A 30 -0.46 -13.13 -9.13
C ILE A 30 -1.78 -13.00 -9.90
N GLN A 31 -2.41 -14.12 -10.28
CA GLN A 31 -3.66 -14.15 -11.06
C GLN A 31 -4.80 -13.31 -10.47
N PRO A 32 -5.18 -13.42 -9.17
CA PRO A 32 -6.26 -12.60 -8.62
C PRO A 32 -5.97 -11.10 -8.69
N ILE A 33 -4.71 -10.71 -8.47
CA ILE A 33 -4.28 -9.30 -8.56
C ILE A 33 -4.42 -8.79 -9.99
N LYS A 34 -3.98 -9.57 -10.99
CA LYS A 34 -4.12 -9.18 -12.41
C LYS A 34 -5.56 -9.01 -12.84
N ASN A 35 -6.46 -9.87 -12.35
CA ASN A 35 -7.88 -9.78 -12.67
C ASN A 35 -8.52 -8.50 -12.10
N HIS A 36 -8.14 -8.12 -10.88
CA HIS A 36 -8.60 -6.87 -10.23
C HIS A 36 -8.23 -5.63 -11.03
N TYR A 37 -7.03 -5.60 -11.59
CA TYR A 37 -6.54 -4.48 -12.43
C TYR A 37 -6.82 -4.65 -13.92
N SER A 38 -7.74 -5.54 -14.31
CA SER A 38 -8.19 -5.63 -15.70
C SER A 38 -8.99 -4.39 -16.11
N VAL A 39 -8.93 -4.02 -17.39
CA VAL A 39 -9.60 -2.80 -17.90
C VAL A 39 -11.09 -2.77 -17.56
N THR A 40 -11.75 -3.93 -17.62
CA THR A 40 -13.18 -4.07 -17.28
C THR A 40 -13.44 -3.80 -15.80
N ARG A 41 -12.63 -4.37 -14.90
CA ARG A 41 -12.79 -4.17 -13.45
C ARG A 41 -12.42 -2.76 -13.02
N VAL A 42 -11.38 -2.17 -13.61
CA VAL A 42 -10.97 -0.80 -13.31
C VAL A 42 -12.07 0.22 -13.65
N GLN A 43 -12.84 -0.01 -14.71
CA GLN A 43 -13.99 0.84 -15.05
C GLN A 43 -15.10 0.77 -13.99
N GLU A 44 -15.35 -0.39 -13.41
CA GLU A 44 -16.33 -0.57 -12.32
C GLU A 44 -15.93 0.18 -11.04
N LEU A 45 -14.63 0.44 -10.86
CA LEU A 45 -14.08 1.15 -9.70
C LEU A 45 -14.04 2.68 -9.87
N GLU A 46 -14.48 3.23 -11.00
CA GLU A 46 -14.53 4.69 -11.24
C GLU A 46 -15.27 5.47 -10.14
N PRO A 47 -16.40 4.97 -9.59
CA PRO A 47 -17.08 5.66 -8.49
C PRO A 47 -16.22 5.74 -7.22
N SER A 48 -15.39 4.73 -6.95
CA SER A 48 -14.44 4.75 -5.83
C SER A 48 -13.38 5.84 -6.00
N VAL A 49 -12.89 6.06 -7.22
CA VAL A 49 -11.96 7.17 -7.50
C VAL A 49 -12.66 8.52 -7.35
N ASN A 50 -13.92 8.64 -7.78
CA ASN A 50 -14.70 9.87 -7.62
C ASN A 50 -14.88 10.27 -6.16
N ILE A 51 -15.05 9.31 -5.24
CA ILE A 51 -15.08 9.58 -3.79
C ILE A 51 -13.80 10.28 -3.35
N THR A 52 -12.63 9.75 -3.74
CA THR A 52 -11.34 10.33 -3.37
C THR A 52 -11.08 11.68 -4.06
N ILE A 53 -11.50 11.85 -5.32
CA ILE A 53 -11.39 13.13 -6.03
C ILE A 53 -12.20 14.23 -5.32
N ASN A 54 -13.44 13.92 -4.91
CA ASN A 54 -14.27 14.87 -4.19
C ASN A 54 -13.63 15.28 -2.86
N LEU A 55 -13.12 14.30 -2.09
CA LEU A 55 -12.40 14.56 -0.84
C LEU A 55 -11.14 15.42 -1.08
N PHE A 56 -10.38 15.14 -2.14
CA PHE A 56 -9.20 15.92 -2.50
C PHE A 56 -9.55 17.39 -2.79
N LEU A 57 -10.57 17.62 -3.62
CA LEU A 57 -11.03 18.97 -3.96
C LEU A 57 -11.58 19.72 -2.74
N GLU A 58 -12.30 19.02 -1.86
CA GLU A 58 -12.78 19.57 -0.60
C GLU A 58 -11.62 20.04 0.28
N LYS A 59 -10.60 19.18 0.50
CA LYS A 59 -9.44 19.50 1.32
C LYS A 59 -8.60 20.63 0.73
N LEU A 60 -8.45 20.69 -0.59
CA LEU A 60 -7.78 21.80 -1.25
C LEU A 60 -8.52 23.13 -1.03
N ARG A 61 -9.86 23.11 -1.14
CA ARG A 61 -10.68 24.30 -0.92
C ARG A 61 -10.62 24.77 0.52
N GLU A 62 -10.77 23.85 1.45
CA GLU A 62 -10.72 24.09 2.89
C GLU A 62 -9.38 24.68 3.30
N LYS A 63 -8.26 24.05 2.94
CA LYS A 63 -6.94 24.37 3.50
C LYS A 63 -6.17 25.46 2.77
N PHE A 64 -6.42 25.67 1.47
CA PHE A 64 -5.61 26.58 0.64
C PHE A 64 -6.43 27.68 -0.01
N VAL A 65 -7.58 27.36 -0.61
CA VAL A 65 -8.40 28.37 -1.30
C VAL A 65 -9.03 29.33 -0.29
N SER A 66 -9.58 28.82 0.81
CA SER A 66 -10.27 29.65 1.81
C SER A 66 -9.31 30.47 2.69
N THR A 67 -8.10 29.96 2.91
CA THR A 67 -7.09 30.56 3.81
C THR A 67 -6.10 31.45 3.07
N GLY A 68 -5.94 31.27 1.75
CA GLY A 68 -4.87 31.89 0.96
C GLY A 68 -3.50 31.25 1.18
N ASN A 69 -3.40 30.10 1.86
CA ASN A 69 -2.15 29.41 2.09
C ASN A 69 -1.58 28.81 0.80
N THR A 70 -0.25 28.76 0.69
CA THR A 70 0.40 28.05 -0.42
C THR A 70 0.21 26.55 -0.27
N CYS A 71 -0.19 25.89 -1.36
CA CYS A 71 -0.32 24.44 -1.41
C CYS A 71 0.94 23.81 -2.00
N ASP A 72 1.57 22.89 -1.27
CA ASP A 72 2.50 21.95 -1.89
C ASP A 72 1.69 20.87 -2.62
N MET A 73 1.45 21.09 -3.91
CA MET A 73 0.69 20.16 -4.74
C MET A 73 1.38 18.81 -4.87
N SER A 74 2.71 18.73 -4.74
CA SER A 74 3.43 17.45 -4.84
C SER A 74 3.08 16.54 -3.66
N GLU A 75 2.96 17.11 -2.47
CA GLU A 75 2.59 16.42 -1.25
C GLU A 75 1.11 15.99 -1.28
N TYR A 76 0.23 16.91 -1.69
CA TYR A 76 -1.21 16.65 -1.73
C TYR A 76 -1.60 15.64 -2.82
N ILE A 77 -0.91 15.61 -3.96
CA ILE A 77 -1.09 14.55 -4.96
C ILE A 77 -0.61 13.19 -4.43
N ASN A 78 0.46 13.15 -3.64
CA ASN A 78 0.88 11.92 -2.97
C ASN A 78 -0.19 11.41 -2.00
N TYR A 79 -0.78 12.28 -1.18
CA TYR A 79 -1.89 11.92 -0.29
C TYR A 79 -3.10 11.39 -1.05
N PHE A 80 -3.48 12.07 -2.13
CA PHE A 80 -4.55 11.62 -3.03
C PHE A 80 -4.28 10.23 -3.61
N THR A 81 -3.04 9.95 -4.02
CA THR A 81 -2.65 8.66 -4.61
C THR A 81 -2.76 7.52 -3.59
N TRP A 82 -2.31 7.74 -2.36
CA TRP A 82 -2.43 6.77 -1.27
C TRP A 82 -3.89 6.44 -0.94
N ASP A 83 -4.72 7.47 -0.79
CA ASP A 83 -6.14 7.29 -0.47
C ASP A 83 -6.90 6.65 -1.64
N THR A 84 -6.51 6.96 -2.89
CA THR A 84 -7.13 6.33 -4.06
C THR A 84 -6.78 4.84 -4.13
N MET A 85 -5.51 4.47 -3.92
CA MET A 85 -5.12 3.06 -3.92
C MET A 85 -5.79 2.26 -2.80
N SER A 86 -5.95 2.85 -1.61
CA SER A 86 -6.66 2.18 -0.52
C SER A 86 -8.15 2.06 -0.83
N GLN A 87 -8.76 3.09 -1.41
CA GLN A 87 -10.17 3.09 -1.82
C GLN A 87 -10.44 2.03 -2.91
N LEU A 88 -9.53 1.85 -3.87
CA LEU A 88 -9.65 0.82 -4.90
C LEU A 88 -9.44 -0.62 -4.38
N SER A 89 -8.66 -0.76 -3.31
CA SER A 89 -8.29 -2.08 -2.77
C SER A 89 -9.25 -2.55 -1.68
N TYR A 90 -9.73 -1.64 -0.84
CA TYR A 90 -10.46 -1.98 0.39
C TYR A 90 -11.79 -1.25 0.51
N SER A 91 -12.17 -0.44 -0.48
CA SER A 91 -13.29 0.52 -0.38
C SER A 91 -13.18 1.49 0.80
N GLN A 92 -11.97 1.66 1.33
CA GLN A 92 -11.69 2.45 2.52
C GLN A 92 -10.51 3.37 2.30
N SER A 93 -10.67 4.63 2.69
CA SER A 93 -9.56 5.60 2.69
C SER A 93 -8.61 5.33 3.85
N ILE A 94 -7.31 5.34 3.56
CA ILE A 94 -6.25 5.36 4.56
C ILE A 94 -6.11 6.75 5.21
N GLY A 95 -6.84 7.76 4.74
CA GLY A 95 -7.03 9.05 5.42
C GLY A 95 -5.83 9.99 5.37
N MET A 96 -4.97 9.88 4.34
CA MET A 96 -3.86 10.82 4.13
C MET A 96 -4.38 12.24 3.84
N LEU A 97 -5.44 12.36 3.03
CA LEU A 97 -6.03 13.64 2.69
C LEU A 97 -6.70 14.32 3.88
N GLU A 98 -7.37 13.54 4.74
CA GLU A 98 -8.00 14.06 5.96
C GLU A 98 -6.95 14.56 6.96
N ALA A 99 -5.88 13.78 7.17
CA ALA A 99 -4.77 14.20 8.01
C ALA A 99 -4.08 15.45 7.43
N GLY A 100 -3.92 15.51 6.10
CA GLY A 100 -3.19 16.57 5.40
C GLY A 100 -1.74 16.68 5.85
N ASN A 101 -1.18 15.57 6.33
CA ASN A 101 0.21 15.35 6.69
C ASN A 101 0.54 13.86 6.48
N GLY A 102 1.83 13.51 6.51
CA GLY A 102 2.31 12.14 6.33
C GLY A 102 1.87 11.23 7.47
N ARG A 103 0.60 10.82 7.44
CA ARG A 103 -0.10 10.12 8.52
C ARG A 103 0.73 8.94 9.02
N PHE A 104 0.95 8.88 10.34
CA PHE A 104 1.72 7.83 11.04
C PHE A 104 3.12 7.53 10.47
N GLY A 105 3.74 8.46 9.73
CA GLY A 105 5.06 8.27 9.12
C GLY A 105 5.08 7.26 7.96
N ILE A 106 3.91 6.87 7.43
CA ILE A 106 3.79 5.84 6.38
C ILE A 106 4.57 6.23 5.12
N GLN A 107 4.48 7.49 4.69
CA GLN A 107 5.18 7.99 3.52
C GLN A 107 6.70 7.99 3.72
N GLU A 108 7.17 8.44 4.89
CA GLU A 108 8.60 8.47 5.23
C GLU A 108 9.18 7.05 5.32
N VAL A 109 8.46 6.14 5.98
CA VAL A 109 8.82 4.72 6.07
C VAL A 109 8.90 4.10 4.69
N SER A 110 7.90 4.35 3.83
CA SER A 110 7.85 3.80 2.47
C SER A 110 9.00 4.32 1.61
N THR A 111 9.32 5.61 1.70
CA THR A 111 10.43 6.22 0.93
C THR A 111 11.77 5.64 1.37
N LYS A 112 12.05 5.62 2.68
CA LYS A 112 13.29 5.05 3.23
C LYS A 112 13.46 3.57 2.88
N LEU A 113 12.36 2.82 2.88
CA LEU A 113 12.35 1.42 2.50
C LEU A 113 12.70 1.23 1.02
N LEU A 114 12.14 2.05 0.13
CA LEU A 114 12.45 2.00 -1.30
C LEU A 114 13.90 2.41 -1.59
N ASP A 115 14.41 3.46 -0.93
CA ASP A 115 15.81 3.89 -1.08
C ASP A 115 16.80 2.80 -0.66
N TYR A 116 16.50 2.14 0.46
CA TYR A 116 17.25 0.98 0.91
C TYR A 116 17.19 -0.16 -0.10
N PHE A 117 15.99 -0.51 -0.59
CA PHE A 117 15.86 -1.59 -1.56
C PHE A 117 16.59 -1.30 -2.86
N ALA A 118 16.53 -0.05 -3.36
CA ALA A 118 17.23 0.34 -4.57
C ALA A 118 18.74 0.08 -4.48
N SER A 119 19.32 0.31 -3.30
CA SER A 119 20.76 0.18 -3.08
C SER A 119 21.18 -1.24 -2.67
N VAL A 120 20.46 -1.85 -1.73
CA VAL A 120 20.90 -3.09 -1.04
C VAL A 120 20.46 -4.36 -1.77
N CYS A 121 19.33 -4.35 -2.48
CA CYS A 121 18.85 -5.52 -3.22
C CYS A 121 19.84 -6.01 -4.30
N GLN A 122 20.71 -5.12 -4.79
CA GLN A 122 21.72 -5.42 -5.80
C GLN A 122 22.96 -6.13 -5.24
N ILE A 123 23.12 -6.17 -3.91
CA ILE A 123 24.32 -6.71 -3.24
C ILE A 123 23.88 -7.82 -2.26
N PRO A 124 23.84 -9.09 -2.69
CA PRO A 124 23.29 -10.20 -1.89
C PRO A 124 23.93 -10.34 -0.51
N MET A 125 25.25 -10.12 -0.40
CA MET A 125 25.96 -10.21 0.88
C MET A 125 25.52 -9.12 1.86
N LEU A 126 25.23 -7.92 1.35
CA LEU A 126 24.80 -6.79 2.16
C LEU A 126 23.35 -6.98 2.63
N ASP A 127 22.47 -7.46 1.76
CA ASP A 127 21.08 -7.76 2.13
C ASP A 127 20.99 -8.87 3.18
N LEU A 128 21.82 -9.91 3.05
CA LEU A 128 21.91 -11.00 4.02
C LEU A 128 22.36 -10.50 5.41
N LEU A 129 23.21 -9.48 5.47
CA LEU A 129 23.72 -8.89 6.71
C LEU A 129 22.76 -7.86 7.32
N LEU A 130 22.09 -7.03 6.51
CA LEU A 130 21.33 -5.88 7.01
C LEU A 130 19.84 -6.19 7.29
N ASP A 131 19.14 -6.83 6.37
CA ASP A 131 17.70 -7.12 6.53
C ASP A 131 17.47 -8.50 7.17
N ASN A 132 18.43 -9.41 7.02
CA ASN A 132 18.21 -10.82 7.28
C ASN A 132 19.03 -11.42 8.45
N THR A 133 19.65 -10.60 9.31
CA THR A 133 20.39 -11.09 10.50
C THR A 133 19.42 -11.32 11.68
N PRO A 134 19.36 -12.53 12.28
CA PRO A 134 18.36 -12.90 13.30
C PRO A 134 18.30 -12.05 14.58
N MET A 135 19.39 -11.33 14.90
CA MET A 135 19.56 -10.64 16.18
C MET A 135 19.27 -9.13 16.10
N TYR A 136 19.57 -8.48 14.97
CA TYR A 136 19.38 -7.04 14.79
C TYR A 136 18.95 -6.76 13.34
N ARG A 137 17.67 -6.45 13.14
CA ARG A 137 17.19 -5.94 11.85
C ARG A 137 17.59 -4.48 11.74
N LEU A 138 18.77 -4.25 11.17
CA LEU A 138 19.32 -2.91 10.91
C LEU A 138 18.71 -2.29 9.64
N GLY A 139 18.10 -3.10 8.78
CA GLY A 139 17.34 -2.67 7.61
C GLY A 139 16.07 -1.88 7.96
N PRO A 140 15.54 -1.09 7.01
CA PRO A 140 14.37 -0.24 7.19
C PRO A 140 13.14 -1.02 7.65
N LEU A 141 12.21 -0.30 8.29
CA LEU A 141 10.88 -0.79 8.61
C LEU A 141 10.25 -1.38 7.33
N SER A 142 10.03 -2.69 7.31
CA SER A 142 9.29 -3.31 6.20
C SER A 142 7.87 -2.74 6.11
N PHE A 143 7.16 -3.04 5.01
CA PHE A 143 5.74 -2.71 4.79
C PHE A 143 4.76 -3.37 5.80
N ARG A 144 5.12 -3.51 7.08
CA ARG A 144 4.28 -4.09 8.14
C ARG A 144 2.99 -3.30 8.33
N TRP A 145 3.07 -1.98 8.15
CA TRP A 145 1.89 -1.12 8.28
C TRP A 145 0.83 -1.52 7.25
N SER A 146 1.22 -1.82 6.00
CA SER A 146 0.25 -2.16 4.95
C SER A 146 -0.32 -3.55 5.20
N VAL A 147 0.52 -4.53 5.56
CA VAL A 147 0.05 -5.87 5.96
C VAL A 147 -0.93 -5.79 7.13
N LYS A 148 -0.63 -4.97 8.14
CA LYS A 148 -1.50 -4.76 9.29
C LYS A 148 -2.83 -4.12 8.85
N PHE A 149 -2.78 -3.07 8.04
CA PHE A 149 -3.97 -2.40 7.51
C PHE A 149 -4.85 -3.37 6.70
N SER A 150 -4.27 -4.13 5.77
CA SER A 150 -5.00 -5.14 4.99
C SER A 150 -5.64 -6.19 5.89
N ALA A 151 -4.92 -6.64 6.94
CA ALA A 151 -5.44 -7.61 7.89
C ALA A 151 -6.59 -7.02 8.72
N GLU A 152 -6.49 -5.76 9.16
CA GLU A 152 -7.55 -5.07 9.88
C GLU A 152 -8.81 -4.92 9.02
N GLU A 153 -8.69 -4.47 7.77
CA GLU A 153 -9.83 -4.35 6.85
C GLU A 153 -10.46 -5.71 6.54
N TYR A 154 -9.64 -6.74 6.33
CA TYR A 154 -10.14 -8.10 6.15
C TYR A 154 -10.90 -8.62 7.39
N GLN A 155 -10.36 -8.40 8.59
CA GLN A 155 -11.03 -8.80 9.84
C GLN A 155 -12.35 -8.05 10.06
N LYS A 156 -12.40 -6.74 9.81
CA LYS A 156 -13.63 -5.95 9.88
C LYS A 156 -14.72 -6.55 8.98
N ARG A 157 -14.37 -6.94 7.75
CA ARG A 157 -15.31 -7.53 6.79
C ARG A 157 -15.82 -8.90 7.23
N LEU A 158 -15.00 -9.69 7.93
CA LEU A 158 -15.43 -10.95 8.54
C LEU A 158 -16.40 -10.73 9.71
N THR A 159 -16.17 -9.71 10.54
CA THR A 159 -16.98 -9.47 11.75
C THR A 159 -18.27 -8.72 11.48
N GLU A 160 -18.23 -7.72 10.60
CA GLU A 160 -19.36 -6.80 10.35
C GLU A 160 -20.17 -7.18 9.10
N GLY A 161 -19.69 -8.16 8.32
CA GLY A 161 -20.25 -8.52 7.03
C GLY A 161 -19.82 -7.54 5.93
N LYS A 162 -20.22 -7.83 4.68
CA LYS A 162 -19.92 -6.98 3.53
C LYS A 162 -20.58 -5.61 3.74
N GLN A 163 -19.80 -4.60 4.13
CA GLN A 163 -20.26 -3.23 4.10
C GLN A 163 -20.53 -2.88 2.64
N SER A 164 -21.80 -2.73 2.27
CA SER A 164 -22.18 -2.37 0.90
C SER A 164 -21.76 -0.92 0.66
N HIS A 165 -20.52 -0.72 0.22
CA HIS A 165 -20.08 0.54 -0.37
C HIS A 165 -20.74 0.66 -1.75
N ASN A 166 -22.03 1.01 -1.76
CA ASN A 166 -22.82 1.27 -2.96
C ASN A 166 -22.83 0.16 -4.03
N GLY A 167 -22.63 -1.10 -3.65
CA GLY A 167 -22.58 -2.24 -4.58
C GLY A 167 -21.31 -2.34 -5.42
N ILE A 168 -20.25 -1.60 -5.08
CA ILE A 168 -18.94 -1.70 -5.74
C ILE A 168 -18.22 -2.92 -5.18
N GLU A 169 -17.76 -3.81 -6.06
CA GLU A 169 -16.88 -4.92 -5.68
C GLU A 169 -15.43 -4.42 -5.57
N ASP A 170 -14.77 -4.71 -4.45
CA ASP A 170 -13.35 -4.40 -4.24
C ASP A 170 -12.48 -5.67 -4.21
N PHE A 171 -11.19 -5.52 -3.91
CA PHE A 171 -10.25 -6.64 -3.94
C PHE A 171 -10.51 -7.71 -2.87
N LEU A 172 -11.23 -7.38 -1.79
CA LEU A 172 -11.51 -8.31 -0.69
C LEU A 172 -12.79 -9.14 -0.91
N ASP A 173 -13.49 -8.95 -2.04
CA ASP A 173 -14.72 -9.68 -2.39
C ASP A 173 -14.49 -10.99 -3.15
#